data_AF-A0A074JMJ3-F1
#
_entry.id   AF-A0A074JMJ3-F1
#
_cell.length_a   1.000
_cell.length_b   1.000
_cell.length_c   1.000
_cell.angle_alpha   90.00
_cell.angle_beta   90.00
_cell.angle_gamma   90.00
#
_symmetry.space_group_name_H-M   'P 1'
#
loop_
_entity.id
_entity.type
_entity.pdbx_description
1 polymer ?
#
loop_
_entity_poly.entity_id
_entity_poly.type
_entity_poly.pdbx_seq_one_letter_code
_entity_poly.pdbx_strand_id
1 'polypeptide(L)'
;MIGNLEFVFVHSYSSKAENWAQVMLGDDSNSGRLTRAIALAEELKLPLLANDALDDENARLFASHEIPNLGTARNTADEVRLALEYSDRRAILFVSSPDHLPRVVRDALVLRGNSCVFASSDVPFSETGVEAVEVREPAHLK
;
A
#
# COMPACT_ATOMS: atom_id res chain seq x y z
N MET A 1 -19.78 3.92 -3.51
CA MET A 1 -18.61 3.99 -2.62
C MET A 1 -17.41 4.71 -3.24
N ILE A 2 -17.18 4.63 -4.57
CA ILE A 2 -16.04 5.29 -5.23
C ILE A 2 -16.04 6.83 -5.03
N GLY A 3 -17.19 7.48 -4.95
CA GLY A 3 -17.29 8.94 -4.74
C GLY A 3 -16.85 9.47 -3.37
N ASN A 4 -16.34 8.62 -2.46
CA ASN A 4 -15.83 9.04 -1.14
C ASN A 4 -14.34 8.70 -0.93
N LEU A 5 -13.65 8.25 -1.99
CA LEU A 5 -12.20 8.02 -1.93
C LEU A 5 -11.46 9.37 -2.05
N GLU A 6 -10.45 9.57 -1.20
CA GLU A 6 -9.67 10.82 -1.18
C GLU A 6 -8.39 10.70 -1.99
N PHE A 7 -7.66 9.59 -1.84
CA PHE A 7 -6.41 9.31 -2.54
C PHE A 7 -6.15 7.81 -2.62
N VAL A 8 -5.24 7.45 -3.52
CA VAL A 8 -4.61 6.13 -3.57
C VAL A 8 -3.31 6.19 -2.79
N PHE A 9 -3.18 5.35 -1.77
CA PHE A 9 -2.00 5.26 -0.92
C PHE A 9 -1.11 4.10 -1.35
N VAL A 10 0.14 4.40 -1.73
CA VAL A 10 1.15 3.39 -2.11
C VAL A 10 1.88 2.93 -0.85
N HIS A 11 1.73 1.65 -0.51
CA HIS A 11 2.46 1.04 0.60
C HIS A 11 3.91 0.74 0.20
N SER A 12 4.89 1.37 0.86
CA SER A 12 6.28 1.29 0.42
C SER A 12 6.92 -0.06 0.74
N TYR A 13 8.03 -0.34 0.06
CA TYR A 13 8.89 -1.48 0.33
C TYR A 13 10.34 -1.01 0.33
N SER A 14 11.16 -1.53 1.23
CA SER A 14 12.53 -1.02 1.39
C SER A 14 13.36 -1.27 0.14
N SER A 15 14.03 -0.24 -0.36
CA SER A 15 14.98 -0.31 -1.48
C SER A 15 16.24 -1.10 -1.18
N LYS A 16 16.42 -1.52 0.08
CA LYS A 16 17.49 -2.43 0.48
C LYS A 16 17.17 -3.90 0.19
N ALA A 17 15.92 -4.23 -0.12
CA ALA A 17 15.55 -5.59 -0.51
C ALA A 17 15.98 -5.90 -1.94
N GLU A 18 16.48 -7.12 -2.18
CA GLU A 18 17.01 -7.53 -3.50
C GLU A 18 15.94 -7.51 -4.61
N ASN A 19 14.69 -7.82 -4.26
CA ASN A 19 13.54 -7.81 -5.17
C ASN A 19 12.77 -6.47 -5.19
N TRP A 20 13.32 -5.40 -4.61
CA TRP A 20 12.61 -4.12 -4.45
C TRP A 20 12.01 -3.59 -5.76
N ALA A 21 12.82 -3.54 -6.83
CA ALA A 21 12.38 -3.01 -8.11
C ALA A 21 11.21 -3.81 -8.67
N GLN A 22 11.26 -5.15 -8.55
CA GLN A 22 10.18 -6.02 -8.99
C GLN A 22 8.90 -5.78 -8.17
N VAL A 23 9.02 -5.63 -6.84
CA VAL A 23 7.88 -5.39 -5.95
C VAL A 23 7.23 -4.04 -6.18
N MET A 24 8.04 -2.98 -6.33
CA MET A 24 7.53 -1.62 -6.49
C MET A 24 7.06 -1.36 -7.92
N LEU A 25 7.80 -1.79 -8.93
CA LEU A 25 7.55 -1.46 -10.34
C LEU A 25 6.87 -2.58 -11.11
N GLY A 26 7.21 -3.83 -10.82
CA GLY A 26 6.74 -4.99 -11.58
C GLY A 26 7.61 -5.29 -12.80
N ASP A 27 7.00 -5.95 -13.79
CA ASP A 27 7.57 -6.27 -15.10
C ASP A 27 6.52 -6.01 -16.21
N ASP A 28 6.81 -6.40 -17.45
CA ASP A 28 5.93 -6.18 -18.61
C ASP A 28 4.56 -6.88 -18.50
N SER A 29 4.45 -7.90 -17.64
CA SER A 29 3.27 -8.75 -17.48
C SER A 29 2.61 -8.64 -16.10
N ASN A 30 3.34 -8.17 -15.09
CA ASN A 30 2.90 -8.11 -13.70
C ASN A 30 3.10 -6.70 -13.14
N SER A 31 2.04 -6.10 -12.59
CA SER A 31 2.14 -4.83 -11.90
C SER A 31 2.82 -4.96 -10.53
N GLY A 32 3.74 -4.05 -10.23
CA GLY A 32 4.22 -3.77 -8.88
C GLY A 32 3.28 -2.81 -8.15
N ARG A 33 3.60 -2.50 -6.88
CA ARG A 33 2.75 -1.64 -6.03
C ARG A 33 2.55 -0.24 -6.61
N LEU A 34 3.62 0.39 -7.08
CA LEU A 34 3.59 1.75 -7.61
C LEU A 34 2.85 1.78 -8.95
N THR A 35 3.19 0.88 -9.88
CA THR A 35 2.54 0.85 -11.21
C THR A 35 1.06 0.52 -11.09
N ARG A 36 0.67 -0.40 -10.19
CA ARG A 36 -0.74 -0.67 -9.88
C ARG A 36 -1.44 0.55 -9.29
N ALA A 37 -0.80 1.26 -8.36
CA ALA A 37 -1.39 2.45 -7.76
C ALA A 37 -1.58 3.59 -8.76
N ILE A 38 -0.61 3.82 -9.65
CA ILE A 38 -0.71 4.79 -10.74
C ILE A 38 -1.92 4.47 -11.63
N ALA A 39 -2.04 3.23 -12.10
CA ALA A 39 -3.17 2.83 -12.95
C ALA A 39 -4.52 3.06 -12.26
N LEU A 40 -4.64 2.71 -10.97
CA LEU A 40 -5.87 2.92 -10.19
C LEU A 40 -6.16 4.41 -9.95
N ALA A 41 -5.12 5.21 -9.69
CA ALA A 41 -5.26 6.66 -9.51
C ALA A 41 -5.74 7.35 -10.80
N GLU A 42 -5.21 6.95 -11.95
CA GLU A 42 -5.66 7.44 -13.26
C GLU A 42 -7.10 7.03 -13.58
N GLU A 43 -7.44 5.75 -13.38
CA GLU A 43 -8.78 5.22 -13.62
C GLU A 43 -9.83 5.92 -12.75
N LEU A 44 -9.52 6.11 -11.46
CA LEU A 44 -10.43 6.70 -10.49
C LEU A 44 -10.35 8.23 -10.42
N LYS A 45 -9.40 8.84 -11.13
CA LYS A 45 -9.09 10.28 -11.09
C LYS A 45 -8.82 10.78 -9.67
N LEU A 46 -8.00 10.05 -8.95
CA LEU A 46 -7.62 10.34 -7.56
C LEU A 46 -6.13 10.70 -7.48
N PRO A 47 -5.72 11.56 -6.52
CA PRO A 47 -4.31 11.78 -6.26
C PRO A 47 -3.63 10.54 -5.66
N LEU A 48 -2.31 10.46 -5.83
CA LEU A 48 -1.44 9.47 -5.19
C LEU A 48 -0.80 10.06 -3.93
N LEU A 49 -0.53 9.20 -2.96
CA LEU A 49 0.20 9.54 -1.75
C LEU A 49 1.10 8.37 -1.32
N ALA A 50 2.29 8.68 -0.83
CA ALA A 50 3.19 7.71 -0.19
C ALA A 50 3.66 8.24 1.18
N ASN A 51 4.20 7.36 2.02
CA ASN A 51 4.85 7.76 3.27
C ASN A 51 6.02 6.83 3.60
N ASP A 52 7.25 7.27 3.36
CA ASP A 52 8.46 6.52 3.69
C ASP A 52 9.56 7.47 4.18
N ALA A 53 9.95 7.35 5.45
CA ALA A 53 10.88 8.27 6.11
C ALA A 53 12.36 7.96 5.90
N LEU A 54 12.72 6.78 5.39
CA LEU A 54 14.08 6.25 5.54
C LEU A 54 14.60 5.55 4.28
N ASP A 55 14.24 6.07 3.11
CA ASP A 55 14.61 5.45 1.84
C ASP A 55 14.79 6.47 0.69
N ASP A 56 16.05 6.81 0.41
CA ASP A 56 16.41 7.77 -0.64
C ASP A 56 15.99 7.33 -2.04
N GLU A 57 15.97 6.01 -2.29
CA GLU A 57 15.60 5.48 -3.60
C GLU A 57 14.09 5.55 -3.80
N ASN A 58 13.30 5.20 -2.78
CA ASN A 58 11.85 5.45 -2.82
C ASN A 58 11.55 6.95 -2.94
N ALA A 59 12.28 7.82 -2.23
CA ALA A 59 12.10 9.26 -2.34
C ALA A 59 12.36 9.77 -3.78
N ARG A 60 13.43 9.30 -4.43
CA ARG A 60 13.71 9.59 -5.85
C ARG A 60 12.62 9.07 -6.77
N LEU A 61 12.18 7.83 -6.56
CA LEU A 61 11.14 7.20 -7.35
C LEU A 61 9.80 7.94 -7.24
N PHE A 62 9.36 8.30 -6.04
CA PHE A 62 8.13 9.07 -5.85
C PHE A 62 8.23 10.47 -6.47
N ALA A 63 9.39 11.13 -6.33
CA ALA A 63 9.62 12.42 -6.96
C ALA A 63 9.56 12.38 -8.49
N SER A 64 10.09 11.32 -9.13
CA SER A 64 10.02 11.17 -10.59
C SER A 64 8.61 10.93 -11.13
N HIS A 65 7.66 10.57 -10.27
CA HIS A 65 6.24 10.40 -10.58
C HIS A 65 5.36 11.50 -9.98
N GLU A 66 5.95 12.58 -9.45
CA GLU A 66 5.23 13.69 -8.80
C GLU A 66 4.31 13.24 -7.64
N ILE A 67 4.67 12.15 -6.96
CA ILE A 67 3.91 11.60 -5.84
C ILE A 67 4.38 12.25 -4.53
N PRO A 68 3.50 12.92 -3.77
CA PRO A 68 3.84 13.42 -2.44
C PRO A 68 4.26 12.27 -1.51
N ASN A 69 5.43 12.41 -0.88
CA ASN A 69 5.89 11.52 0.17
C ASN A 69 5.88 12.26 1.52
N LEU A 70 5.10 11.77 2.48
CA LEU A 70 5.03 12.38 3.82
C LEU A 70 6.31 12.17 4.65
N GLY A 71 7.19 11.24 4.28
CA GLY A 71 8.55 11.13 4.81
C GLY A 71 8.66 10.87 6.32
N THR A 72 7.64 10.27 6.95
CA THR A 72 7.53 10.17 8.42
C THR A 72 7.30 8.76 8.94
N ALA A 73 6.85 7.82 8.11
CA ALA A 73 6.59 6.45 8.53
C ALA A 73 7.86 5.60 8.64
N ARG A 74 7.93 4.76 9.67
CA ARG A 74 9.08 3.86 9.96
C ARG A 74 8.75 2.38 9.79
N ASN A 75 7.48 2.05 9.67
CA ASN A 75 6.96 0.69 9.54
C ASN A 75 5.52 0.75 8.99
N THR A 76 4.97 -0.40 8.63
CA THR A 76 3.60 -0.52 8.07
C THR A 76 2.52 0.08 8.97
N ALA A 77 2.61 -0.08 10.29
CA ALA A 77 1.59 0.47 11.19
C ALA A 77 1.63 2.02 11.19
N ASP A 78 2.83 2.61 11.12
CA ASP A 78 3.00 4.05 10.96
C ASP A 78 2.48 4.55 9.61
N GLU A 79 2.76 3.83 8.52
CA GLU A 79 2.26 4.18 7.17
C GLU A 79 0.74 4.28 7.16
N VAL A 80 0.07 3.25 7.68
CA VAL A 80 -1.39 3.20 7.73
C VAL A 80 -1.96 4.27 8.65
N ARG A 81 -1.40 4.44 9.86
CA ARG A 81 -1.85 5.45 10.81
C ARG A 81 -1.74 6.86 10.24
N LEU A 82 -0.59 7.19 9.67
CA LEU A 82 -0.32 8.52 9.13
C LEU A 82 -1.16 8.80 7.88
N ALA A 83 -1.42 7.79 7.03
CA ALA A 83 -2.36 7.93 5.93
C ALA A 83 -3.78 8.26 6.43
N LEU A 84 -4.26 7.55 7.45
CA LEU A 84 -5.57 7.81 8.07
C LEU A 84 -5.64 9.19 8.72
N GLU A 85 -4.60 9.63 9.41
CA GLU A 85 -4.51 10.98 10.00
C GLU A 85 -4.45 12.08 8.95
N TYR A 86 -3.83 11.81 7.80
CA TYR A 86 -3.78 12.74 6.67
C TYR A 86 -5.14 12.88 5.98
N SER A 87 -5.94 11.81 5.94
CA SER A 87 -7.28 11.86 5.35
C SER A 87 -8.25 12.71 6.18
N ASP A 88 -9.11 13.49 5.52
CA ASP A 88 -10.19 14.24 6.19
C ASP A 88 -11.40 13.33 6.48
N ARG A 89 -11.14 12.18 7.11
CA ARG A 89 -12.11 11.12 7.44
C ARG A 89 -12.82 10.48 6.24
N ARG A 90 -12.27 10.67 5.04
CA ARG A 90 -12.72 10.03 3.81
C ARG A 90 -12.10 8.65 3.64
N ALA A 91 -12.57 7.90 2.65
CA ALA A 91 -12.02 6.59 2.37
C ALA A 91 -10.66 6.71 1.67
N ILE A 92 -9.73 5.82 1.99
CA ILE A 92 -8.42 5.69 1.34
C ILE A 92 -8.41 4.39 0.53
N LEU A 93 -7.81 4.40 -0.66
CA LEU A 93 -7.50 3.17 -1.39
C LEU A 93 -6.04 2.78 -1.13
N PHE A 94 -5.80 1.77 -0.30
CA PHE A 94 -4.46 1.24 -0.05
C PHE A 94 -4.06 0.24 -1.14
N VAL A 95 -2.84 0.37 -1.66
CA VAL A 95 -2.24 -0.58 -2.62
C VAL A 95 -0.99 -1.20 -2.01
N SER A 96 -0.92 -2.53 -1.99
CA SER A 96 0.25 -3.28 -1.49
C SER A 96 0.43 -4.61 -2.24
N SER A 97 1.49 -5.35 -1.94
CA SER A 97 1.72 -6.71 -2.46
C SER A 97 0.68 -7.70 -1.92
N PRO A 98 0.34 -8.76 -2.66
CA PRO A 98 -0.74 -9.69 -2.28
C PRO A 98 -0.51 -10.38 -0.93
N ASP A 99 0.73 -10.69 -0.60
CA ASP A 99 1.17 -11.31 0.64
C ASP A 99 1.42 -10.33 1.80
N HIS A 100 1.49 -9.02 1.51
CA HIS A 100 1.58 -7.97 2.55
C HIS A 100 0.23 -7.29 2.83
N LEU A 101 -0.68 -7.28 1.85
CA LEU A 101 -1.99 -6.62 1.94
C LEU A 101 -2.81 -7.03 3.17
N PRO A 102 -2.84 -8.30 3.62
CA PRO A 102 -3.56 -8.68 4.84
C PRO A 102 -3.09 -7.92 6.08
N ARG A 103 -1.79 -7.60 6.16
CA ARG A 103 -1.24 -6.79 7.26
C ARG A 103 -1.76 -5.35 7.21
N VAL A 104 -1.79 -4.75 6.02
CA VAL A 104 -2.30 -3.38 5.80
C VAL A 104 -3.78 -3.31 6.16
N VAL A 105 -4.58 -4.29 5.71
CA VAL A 105 -6.01 -4.40 6.05
C VAL A 105 -6.21 -4.50 7.55
N ARG A 106 -5.49 -5.40 8.22
CA ARG A 106 -5.55 -5.57 9.69
C ARG A 106 -5.23 -4.25 10.40
N ASP A 107 -4.12 -3.62 10.05
CA ASP A 107 -3.67 -2.39 10.72
C ASP A 107 -4.68 -1.24 10.49
N ALA A 108 -5.25 -1.12 9.29
CA ALA A 108 -6.28 -0.12 8.99
C ALA A 108 -7.56 -0.34 9.80
N LEU A 109 -8.02 -1.58 9.92
CA LEU A 109 -9.22 -1.92 10.69
C LEU A 109 -9.03 -1.70 12.20
N VAL A 110 -7.87 -2.05 12.75
CA VAL A 110 -7.52 -1.76 14.16
C VAL A 110 -7.54 -0.26 14.44
N LEU A 111 -7.15 0.55 13.46
CA LEU A 111 -7.12 2.01 13.53
C LEU A 111 -8.44 2.68 13.12
N ARG A 112 -9.54 1.92 13.00
CA ARG A 112 -10.88 2.41 12.63
C ARG A 112 -11.01 2.97 11.21
N GLY A 113 -10.15 2.55 10.29
CA GLY A 113 -10.23 2.82 8.85
C GLY A 113 -11.33 2.02 8.14
N ASN A 114 -12.51 1.85 8.74
CA ASN A 114 -13.58 0.96 8.26
C ASN A 114 -14.13 1.31 6.87
N SER A 115 -13.88 2.53 6.38
CA SER A 115 -14.27 3.00 5.05
C SER A 115 -13.20 2.76 3.97
N CYS A 116 -12.01 2.28 4.34
CA CYS A 116 -10.91 2.10 3.41
C CYS A 116 -11.19 0.97 2.41
N VAL A 117 -10.59 1.10 1.23
CA VAL A 117 -10.60 0.12 0.15
C VAL A 117 -9.17 -0.38 -0.03
N PHE A 118 -9.03 -1.60 -0.52
CA PHE A 118 -7.75 -2.29 -0.61
C PHE A 118 -7.61 -2.91 -2.00
N ALA A 119 -6.43 -2.75 -2.60
CA ALA A 119 -6.07 -3.39 -3.85
C ALA A 119 -4.69 -4.03 -3.74
N SER A 120 -4.52 -5.12 -4.47
CA SER A 120 -3.25 -5.83 -4.57
C SER A 120 -2.55 -5.50 -5.87
N SER A 121 -1.23 -5.40 -5.84
CA SER A 121 -0.38 -5.59 -7.03
C SER A 121 -0.31 -7.08 -7.40
N ASP A 122 0.36 -7.41 -8.50
CA ASP A 122 0.52 -8.81 -8.94
C ASP A 122 1.76 -9.45 -8.31
N VAL A 123 2.81 -8.64 -8.05
CA VAL A 123 4.09 -9.13 -7.52
C VAL A 123 4.07 -9.26 -5.99
N PRO A 124 4.33 -10.46 -5.42
CA PRO A 124 4.52 -10.66 -3.99
C PRO A 124 5.80 -10.00 -3.47
N PHE A 125 5.82 -9.60 -2.19
CA PHE A 125 7.04 -9.06 -1.58
C PHE A 125 7.97 -10.14 -1.03
N SER A 126 7.43 -11.30 -0.67
CA SER A 126 8.19 -12.47 -0.21
C SER A 126 8.40 -13.49 -1.32
N GLU A 127 9.42 -14.35 -1.15
CA GLU A 127 9.70 -15.45 -2.10
C GLU A 127 8.56 -16.47 -2.15
N THR A 128 7.94 -16.76 -1.02
CA THR A 128 6.83 -17.71 -0.88
C THR A 128 5.50 -17.13 -1.39
N GLY A 129 5.42 -15.80 -1.51
CA GLY A 129 4.22 -15.09 -1.93
C GLY A 129 2.99 -15.36 -1.05
N VAL A 130 1.81 -15.45 -1.67
CA VAL A 130 0.53 -15.57 -0.94
C VAL A 130 0.45 -16.81 -0.06
N GLU A 131 1.24 -17.85 -0.34
CA GLU A 131 1.28 -19.07 0.47
C GLU A 131 1.88 -18.83 1.86
N ALA A 132 2.64 -17.74 2.06
CA ALA A 132 3.11 -17.33 3.38
C ALA A 132 2.04 -16.65 4.24
N VAL A 133 0.86 -16.34 3.69
CA VAL A 133 -0.23 -15.73 4.45
C VAL A 133 -0.94 -16.80 5.28
N GLU A 134 -0.57 -16.91 6.55
CA GLU A 134 -1.27 -17.77 7.50
C GLU A 134 -2.63 -17.19 7.90
N VAL A 135 -3.72 -17.88 7.56
CA VAL A 135 -5.06 -17.59 8.07
C VAL A 135 -5.34 -18.47 9.30
N ARG A 136 -5.31 -17.85 10.49
CA ARG A 136 -5.67 -18.52 11.74
C ARG A 136 -7.09 -18.14 12.14
N GLU A 137 -8.05 -18.95 11.74
CA GLU A 137 -9.46 -18.78 12.13
C GLU A 137 -9.75 -19.55 13.43
N PRO A 138 -10.05 -18.87 14.55
CA PRO A 138 -10.54 -19.57 15.73
C PRO A 138 -11.92 -20.16 15.43
N ALA A 139 -12.18 -21.37 15.90
CA ALA A 139 -13.52 -21.95 15.82
C ALA A 139 -14.53 -20.98 16.45
N HIS A 140 -15.64 -20.71 15.75
CA HIS A 140 -16.71 -19.90 16.31
C HIS A 140 -17.20 -20.55 17.61
N LEU A 141 -16.98 -19.87 18.74
CA LEU A 141 -17.67 -20.19 19.98
C LEU A 141 -19.15 -19.88 19.74
N LYS A 142 -19.99 -20.91 19.76
CA LYS A 142 -21.45 -20.78 19.68
C LYS A 142 -22.01 -20.10 20.92
#